data_AF-A0A9W8N373-F1
#
_entry.id   AF-A0A9W8N373-F1
#
_cell.length_a   1.000
_cell.length_b   1.000
_cell.length_c   1.000
_cell.angle_alpha   90.00
_cell.angle_beta   90.00
_cell.angle_gamma   90.00
#
_symmetry.space_group_name_H-M   'P 1'
#
loop_
_entity.id
_entity.type
_entity.pdbx_description
1 polymer ?
#
loop_
_entity_poly.entity_id
_entity_poly.type
_entity_poly.pdbx_seq_one_letter_code
_entity_poly.pdbx_strand_id
1 'polypeptide(L)'
;MDTLEQPAWSSIDDNSLTLIVSILSDDASNARSTAKGKQPERALSDAELALQLYTDELHRAAVYVSDRRMTRSVQGTVQTDTDILIESEWHENVARHDREMAAAQSAGRPHTHTELPANTGLSENDRETWGKLASKYINGDNGSGSDDSFNGSTSTESDVQPGSSTWAASRLQISLRHGSCIACTERKSLEDLNQAPCEHYYCGECLEHLFRAAISDESLFPPRCCRLDIPVPITRPFLPNELINQFFEKSIESMTPNKTYCHQSACSAFIPPWKIKNRVATCIKCENMTCETCKGVLHGGDCPSDTGLQQVLEMAREALVNVEPSSATCAQHDGKPVDATIGTRPGSTIEHRKSTIGATTRPAPDPNREAVIEQIMDHLE
;
A
#
# COMPACT_ATOMS: atom_id res chain seq x y z
N MET A 1 20.93 -6.39 -9.40
CA MET A 1 20.32 -7.72 -9.62
C MET A 1 20.68 -8.08 -11.03
N ASP A 2 21.49 -9.12 -11.21
CA ASP A 2 21.83 -9.63 -12.54
C ASP A 2 20.54 -9.92 -13.31
N THR A 3 20.40 -9.28 -14.47
CA THR A 3 19.41 -9.67 -15.46
C THR A 3 19.72 -11.10 -15.85
N LEU A 4 19.08 -12.07 -15.20
CA LEU A 4 19.09 -13.46 -15.64
C LEU A 4 18.55 -13.45 -17.07
N GLU A 5 19.46 -13.53 -18.04
CA GLU A 5 19.12 -13.76 -19.44
C GLU A 5 18.14 -14.93 -19.45
N GLN A 6 16.91 -14.67 -19.89
CA GLN A 6 15.91 -15.72 -19.89
C GLN A 6 16.34 -16.81 -20.87
N PRO A 7 16.17 -18.09 -20.52
CA PRO A 7 16.64 -19.19 -21.35
C PRO A 7 15.98 -19.15 -22.74
N ALA A 8 16.70 -19.56 -23.78
CA ALA A 8 16.24 -19.55 -25.18
C ALA A 8 14.91 -20.26 -25.45
N TRP A 9 14.46 -21.12 -24.52
CA TRP A 9 13.19 -21.85 -24.61
C TRP A 9 11.99 -21.06 -24.04
N SER A 10 12.17 -19.82 -23.53
CA SER A 10 11.09 -18.96 -23.05
C SER A 10 10.05 -18.65 -24.15
N SER A 11 10.48 -18.56 -25.41
CA SER A 11 9.67 -18.26 -26.59
C SER A 11 8.80 -19.43 -27.08
N ILE A 12 9.02 -20.65 -26.59
CA ILE A 12 8.27 -21.85 -27.01
C ILE A 12 6.90 -21.87 -26.31
N ASP A 13 5.85 -22.30 -27.02
CA ASP A 13 4.51 -22.44 -26.44
C ASP A 13 4.45 -23.57 -25.39
N ASP A 14 3.49 -23.47 -24.47
CA ASP A 14 3.44 -24.36 -23.29
C ASP A 14 3.16 -25.82 -23.67
N ASN A 15 2.44 -26.08 -24.77
CA ASN A 15 2.16 -27.45 -25.22
C ASN A 15 3.43 -28.07 -25.81
N SER A 16 4.16 -27.32 -26.64
CA SER A 16 5.44 -27.77 -27.19
C SER A 16 6.47 -28.01 -26.10
N LEU A 17 6.59 -27.11 -25.11
CA LEU A 17 7.49 -27.32 -23.96
C LEU A 17 7.14 -28.58 -23.16
N THR A 18 5.85 -28.78 -22.88
CA THR A 18 5.37 -29.98 -22.18
C THR A 18 5.75 -31.25 -22.95
N LEU A 19 5.53 -31.24 -24.27
CA LEU A 19 5.86 -32.37 -25.13
C LEU A 19 7.37 -32.64 -25.17
N ILE A 20 8.19 -31.60 -25.32
CA ILE A 20 9.66 -31.71 -25.33
C ILE A 20 10.14 -32.35 -24.02
N VAL A 21 9.72 -31.83 -22.87
CA VAL A 21 10.15 -32.36 -21.56
C VAL A 21 9.66 -33.80 -21.37
N SER A 22 8.45 -34.13 -21.84
CA SER A 22 7.92 -35.49 -21.80
C SER A 22 8.78 -36.46 -22.61
N ILE A 23 9.11 -36.12 -23.85
CA ILE A 23 9.93 -36.96 -24.73
C ILE A 23 11.32 -37.18 -24.13
N LEU A 24 11.96 -36.11 -23.64
CA LEU A 24 13.29 -36.21 -23.02
C LEU A 24 13.27 -37.06 -21.74
N SER A 25 12.18 -37.00 -20.97
CA SER A 25 11.97 -37.83 -19.78
C SER A 25 11.80 -39.30 -20.15
N ASP A 26 11.03 -39.59 -21.19
CA ASP A 26 10.86 -40.94 -21.72
C ASP A 26 12.21 -41.50 -22.22
N ASP A 27 12.99 -40.70 -22.94
CA ASP A 27 14.33 -41.07 -23.41
C ASP A 27 15.29 -41.34 -22.24
N ALA A 28 15.28 -40.52 -21.20
CA ALA A 28 16.08 -40.74 -19.99
C ALA A 28 15.67 -42.03 -19.26
N SER A 29 14.37 -42.33 -19.22
CA SER A 29 13.84 -43.58 -18.63
C SER A 29 14.24 -44.81 -19.44
N ASN A 30 14.24 -44.71 -20.77
CA ASN A 30 14.67 -45.75 -21.70
C ASN A 30 16.19 -45.99 -21.60
N ALA A 31 16.99 -44.93 -21.52
CA ALA A 31 18.43 -45.04 -21.28
C ALA A 31 18.73 -45.72 -19.94
N ARG A 32 17.95 -45.43 -18.90
CA ARG A 32 18.10 -46.05 -17.58
C ARG A 32 17.75 -47.55 -17.59
N SER A 33 16.69 -47.95 -18.31
CA SER A 33 16.25 -49.35 -18.36
C SER A 33 17.15 -50.23 -19.22
N THR A 34 17.84 -49.64 -20.20
CA THR A 34 18.76 -50.36 -21.11
C THR A 34 20.20 -50.41 -20.58
N ALA A 35 20.54 -49.63 -19.55
CA ALA A 35 21.84 -49.64 -18.88
C ALA A 35 22.06 -50.96 -18.11
N LYS A 36 22.67 -51.96 -18.77
CA LYS A 36 23.18 -53.18 -18.12
C LYS A 36 24.69 -53.09 -17.95
N GLY A 37 25.15 -52.71 -16.75
CA GLY A 37 26.55 -52.74 -16.37
C GLY A 37 26.85 -53.83 -15.33
N LYS A 38 27.88 -54.66 -15.56
CA LYS A 38 28.50 -55.48 -14.51
C LYS A 38 29.45 -54.59 -13.71
N GLN A 39 28.98 -53.98 -12.63
CA GLN A 39 29.80 -53.08 -11.80
C GLN A 39 29.71 -53.46 -10.31
N PRO A 40 30.74 -53.16 -9.51
CA PRO A 40 30.78 -53.49 -8.10
C PRO A 40 29.69 -52.72 -7.33
N GLU A 41 29.10 -53.39 -6.36
CA GLU A 41 27.82 -53.12 -5.68
C GLU A 41 27.68 -51.76 -4.94
N ARG A 42 28.65 -50.83 -5.03
CA ARG A 42 28.69 -49.62 -4.18
C ARG A 42 29.15 -48.30 -4.82
N ALA A 43 29.48 -48.25 -6.11
CA ALA A 43 29.84 -46.99 -6.77
C ALA A 43 28.99 -46.80 -8.04
N LEU A 44 28.23 -45.70 -8.11
CA LEU A 44 27.58 -45.27 -9.36
C LEU A 44 28.69 -44.97 -10.37
N SER A 45 28.55 -45.50 -11.58
CA SER A 45 29.43 -45.09 -12.68
C SER A 45 29.18 -43.62 -13.03
N ASP A 46 30.18 -42.95 -13.59
CA ASP A 46 30.04 -41.56 -14.06
C ASP A 46 28.86 -41.40 -15.03
N ALA A 47 28.58 -42.43 -15.85
CA ALA A 47 27.43 -42.46 -16.75
C ALA A 47 26.08 -42.55 -16.02
N GLU A 48 26.00 -43.36 -14.95
CA GLU A 48 24.80 -43.46 -14.11
C GLU A 48 24.56 -42.17 -13.31
N LEU A 49 25.62 -41.56 -12.78
CA LEU A 49 25.55 -40.28 -12.09
C LEU A 49 25.11 -39.16 -13.05
N ALA A 50 25.68 -39.10 -14.25
CA ALA A 50 25.28 -38.13 -15.27
C ALA A 50 23.80 -38.30 -15.67
N LEU A 51 23.34 -39.54 -15.85
CA LEU A 51 21.93 -39.82 -16.15
C LEU A 51 21.00 -39.44 -14.99
N GLN A 52 21.43 -39.66 -13.74
CA GLN A 52 20.67 -39.24 -12.55
C GLN A 52 20.53 -37.71 -12.48
N LEU A 53 21.63 -36.97 -12.67
CA LEU A 53 21.61 -35.50 -12.69
C LEU A 53 20.73 -34.96 -13.83
N TYR A 54 20.84 -35.55 -15.02
CA TYR A 54 20.00 -35.19 -16.15
C TYR A 54 18.50 -35.44 -15.88
N THR A 55 18.17 -36.56 -15.22
CA THR A 55 16.77 -36.84 -14.85
C THR A 55 16.25 -35.84 -13.81
N ASP A 56 17.08 -35.43 -12.84
CA ASP A 56 16.71 -34.40 -11.86
C ASP A 56 16.49 -33.04 -12.53
N GLU A 57 17.32 -32.70 -13.52
CA GLU A 57 17.15 -31.48 -14.34
C GLU A 57 15.84 -31.51 -15.13
N LEU A 58 15.50 -32.64 -15.75
CA LEU A 58 14.21 -32.81 -16.44
C LEU A 58 13.01 -32.71 -15.50
N HIS A 59 13.11 -33.22 -14.28
CA HIS A 59 12.06 -33.04 -13.26
C HIS A 59 11.89 -31.56 -12.89
N ARG A 60 12.97 -30.82 -12.69
CA ARG A 60 12.91 -29.37 -12.44
C ARG A 60 12.31 -28.62 -13.62
N ALA A 61 12.68 -29.00 -14.85
CA ALA A 61 12.09 -28.43 -16.06
C ALA A 61 10.58 -28.71 -16.17
N ALA A 62 10.13 -29.92 -15.81
CA ALA A 62 8.71 -30.27 -15.79
C ALA A 62 7.92 -29.44 -14.78
N VAL A 63 8.46 -29.26 -13.56
CA VAL A 63 7.88 -28.38 -12.54
C VAL A 63 7.78 -26.95 -13.06
N TYR A 64 8.86 -26.42 -13.64
CA TYR A 64 8.85 -25.09 -14.23
C TYR A 64 7.75 -24.91 -15.29
N VAL A 65 7.62 -25.85 -16.23
CA VAL A 65 6.62 -25.78 -17.31
C VAL A 65 5.20 -25.83 -16.74
N SER A 66 4.98 -26.68 -15.73
CA SER A 66 3.72 -26.74 -15.00
C SER A 66 3.39 -25.41 -14.31
N ASP A 67 4.35 -24.82 -13.60
CA ASP A 67 4.16 -23.55 -12.90
C ASP A 67 3.87 -22.41 -13.89
N ARG A 68 4.61 -22.34 -15.00
CA ARG A 68 4.36 -21.37 -16.08
C ARG A 68 2.96 -21.50 -16.68
N ARG A 69 2.49 -22.73 -16.90
CA ARG A 69 1.13 -22.97 -17.40
C ARG A 69 0.07 -22.56 -16.37
N MET A 70 0.31 -22.86 -15.10
CA MET A 70 -0.57 -22.46 -14.00
C MET A 70 -0.68 -20.94 -13.90
N THR A 71 0.44 -20.20 -13.90
CA THR A 71 0.42 -18.73 -13.79
C THR A 71 -0.29 -18.08 -14.97
N ARG A 72 -0.10 -18.59 -16.20
CA ARG A 72 -0.86 -18.15 -17.39
C ARG A 72 -2.35 -18.44 -17.29
N SER A 73 -2.72 -19.60 -16.77
CA SER A 73 -4.12 -19.95 -16.56
C SER A 73 -4.78 -19.03 -15.53
N VAL A 74 -4.11 -18.81 -14.39
CA VAL A 74 -4.59 -17.92 -13.31
C VAL A 74 -4.75 -16.49 -13.83
N GLN A 75 -3.79 -16.01 -14.60
CA GLN A 75 -3.90 -14.71 -15.27
C GLN A 75 -5.10 -14.63 -16.19
N GLY A 76 -5.31 -15.65 -17.03
CA GLY A 76 -6.46 -15.74 -17.92
C GLY A 76 -7.78 -15.63 -17.16
N THR A 77 -7.93 -16.40 -16.08
CA THR A 77 -9.13 -16.35 -15.23
C THR A 77 -9.32 -15.00 -14.55
N VAL A 78 -8.25 -14.37 -14.05
CA VAL A 78 -8.35 -13.02 -13.46
C VAL A 78 -8.83 -12.02 -14.51
N GLN A 79 -8.28 -12.07 -15.72
CA GLN A 79 -8.66 -11.14 -16.79
C GLN A 79 -10.10 -11.33 -17.28
N THR A 80 -10.60 -12.57 -17.32
CA THR A 80 -11.97 -12.85 -17.74
C THR A 80 -12.99 -12.54 -16.65
N ASP A 81 -12.65 -12.84 -15.40
CA ASP A 81 -13.64 -12.86 -14.31
C ASP A 81 -13.71 -11.53 -13.57
N THR A 82 -12.72 -10.64 -13.74
CA THR A 82 -12.70 -9.37 -13.00
C THR A 82 -13.97 -8.54 -13.22
N ASP A 83 -14.39 -8.32 -14.46
CA ASP A 83 -15.54 -7.44 -14.72
C ASP A 83 -16.81 -8.01 -14.05
N ILE A 84 -16.93 -9.35 -14.01
CA ILE A 84 -18.01 -10.07 -13.32
C ILE A 84 -17.88 -9.92 -11.79
N LEU A 85 -16.68 -10.01 -11.24
CA LEU A 85 -16.43 -9.84 -9.80
C LEU A 85 -16.77 -8.42 -9.33
N ILE A 86 -16.37 -7.40 -10.10
CA ILE A 86 -16.70 -6.00 -9.81
C ILE A 86 -18.21 -5.77 -9.84
N GLU A 87 -18.89 -6.33 -10.85
CA GLU A 87 -20.36 -6.25 -10.94
C GLU A 87 -21.04 -6.96 -9.77
N SER A 88 -20.56 -8.15 -9.39
CA SER A 88 -21.08 -8.91 -8.25
C SER A 88 -20.89 -8.16 -6.92
N GLU A 89 -19.72 -7.58 -6.70
CA GLU A 89 -19.42 -6.76 -5.51
C GLU A 89 -20.33 -5.54 -5.46
N TRP A 90 -20.55 -4.86 -6.59
CA TRP A 90 -21.45 -3.73 -6.66
C TRP A 90 -22.88 -4.13 -6.25
N HIS A 91 -23.40 -5.23 -6.78
CA HIS A 91 -24.72 -5.77 -6.40
C HIS A 91 -24.82 -6.09 -4.90
N GLU A 92 -23.77 -6.65 -4.30
CA GLU A 92 -23.73 -6.94 -2.87
C GLU A 92 -23.73 -5.66 -2.03
N ASN A 93 -22.98 -4.64 -2.46
CA ASN A 93 -22.92 -3.33 -1.80
C ASN A 93 -24.29 -2.64 -1.85
N VAL A 94 -24.99 -2.67 -2.99
CA VAL A 94 -26.37 -2.17 -3.09
C VAL A 94 -27.29 -2.91 -2.11
N ALA A 95 -27.24 -4.25 -2.10
CA ALA A 95 -28.08 -5.05 -1.21
C ALA A 95 -27.75 -4.84 0.29
N ARG A 96 -26.51 -4.50 0.63
CA ARG A 96 -26.10 -4.14 2.00
C ARG A 96 -26.67 -2.77 2.37
N HIS A 97 -26.51 -1.78 1.50
CA HIS A 97 -27.04 -0.44 1.73
C HIS A 97 -28.56 -0.42 1.87
N ASP A 98 -29.28 -1.15 1.02
CA ASP A 98 -30.74 -1.27 1.10
C ASP A 98 -31.19 -1.87 2.44
N ARG A 99 -30.47 -2.88 2.96
CA ARG A 99 -30.73 -3.47 4.28
C ARG A 99 -30.49 -2.48 5.41
N GLU A 100 -29.40 -1.70 5.35
CA GLU A 100 -29.10 -0.65 6.33
C GLU A 100 -30.17 0.44 6.32
N MET A 101 -30.62 0.86 5.14
CA MET A 101 -31.69 1.83 4.97
C MET A 101 -33.02 1.33 5.55
N ALA A 102 -33.40 0.07 5.27
CA ALA A 102 -34.60 -0.53 5.83
C ALA A 102 -34.55 -0.65 7.37
N ALA A 103 -33.37 -0.99 7.92
CA ALA A 103 -33.16 -1.06 9.37
C ALA A 103 -33.23 0.33 10.03
N ALA A 104 -32.62 1.34 9.41
CA ALA A 104 -32.65 2.72 9.89
C ALA A 104 -34.08 3.31 9.89
N GLN A 105 -34.87 3.04 8.84
CA GLN A 105 -36.28 3.40 8.76
C GLN A 105 -37.09 2.77 9.89
N SER A 106 -36.88 1.46 10.10
CA SER A 106 -37.58 0.71 11.15
C SER A 106 -37.24 1.23 12.56
N ALA A 107 -36.04 1.76 12.76
CA ALA A 107 -35.58 2.36 14.02
C ALA A 107 -35.95 3.84 14.19
N GLY A 108 -36.64 4.47 13.22
CA GLY A 108 -37.04 5.88 13.26
C GLY A 108 -35.87 6.88 13.18
N ARG A 109 -34.71 6.46 12.64
CA ARG A 109 -33.54 7.35 12.46
C ARG A 109 -33.72 8.23 11.21
N PRO A 110 -33.29 9.50 11.25
CA PRO A 110 -33.35 10.37 10.09
C PRO A 110 -32.43 9.86 8.96
N HIS A 111 -32.91 10.03 7.72
CA HIS A 111 -32.20 9.63 6.52
C HIS A 111 -30.98 10.51 6.25
N THR A 112 -29.82 9.89 6.06
CA THR A 112 -28.67 10.53 5.42
C THR A 112 -28.61 10.00 3.99
N HIS A 113 -28.60 10.90 2.99
CA HIS A 113 -28.37 10.52 1.61
C HIS A 113 -26.90 10.12 1.47
N THR A 114 -26.62 8.82 1.52
CA THR A 114 -25.31 8.29 1.12
C THR A 114 -25.50 7.76 -0.30
N GLU A 115 -24.97 8.47 -1.29
CA GLU A 115 -25.02 8.00 -2.68
C GLU A 115 -24.10 6.78 -2.83
N LEU A 116 -24.63 5.69 -3.37
CA LEU A 116 -23.83 4.54 -3.75
C LEU A 116 -22.94 4.91 -4.94
N PRO A 117 -21.66 4.50 -4.94
CA PRO A 117 -20.79 4.70 -6.09
C PRO A 117 -21.38 4.06 -7.35
N ALA A 118 -21.23 4.75 -8.49
CA ALA A 118 -21.58 4.18 -9.79
C ALA A 118 -20.65 3.00 -10.13
N ASN A 119 -21.19 1.92 -10.70
CA ASN A 119 -20.36 0.85 -11.25
C ASN A 119 -19.72 1.31 -12.57
N THR A 120 -18.46 1.73 -12.52
CA THR A 120 -17.69 2.14 -13.68
C THR A 120 -16.83 1.02 -14.28
N GLY A 121 -16.87 -0.19 -13.71
CA GLY A 121 -15.94 -1.28 -14.07
C GLY A 121 -14.48 -0.92 -13.75
N LEU A 122 -13.54 -1.68 -14.31
CA LEU A 122 -12.12 -1.37 -14.25
C LEU A 122 -11.79 -0.08 -15.01
N SER A 123 -10.93 0.74 -14.43
CA SER A 123 -10.35 1.88 -15.14
C SER A 123 -9.49 1.40 -16.31
N GLU A 124 -9.43 2.19 -17.38
CA GLU A 124 -8.55 1.94 -18.52
C GLU A 124 -7.07 1.83 -18.08
N ASN A 125 -6.69 2.61 -17.07
CA ASN A 125 -5.38 2.56 -16.45
C ASN A 125 -5.12 1.24 -15.70
N ASP A 126 -6.13 0.65 -15.05
CA ASP A 126 -5.99 -0.65 -14.36
C ASP A 126 -5.76 -1.77 -15.38
N ARG A 127 -6.52 -1.74 -16.48
CA ARG A 127 -6.35 -2.68 -17.60
C ARG A 127 -4.95 -2.58 -18.20
N GLU A 128 -4.42 -1.38 -18.36
CA GLU A 128 -3.05 -1.15 -18.84
C GLU A 128 -1.99 -1.68 -17.86
N THR A 129 -2.12 -1.37 -16.57
CA THR A 129 -1.18 -1.89 -15.55
C THR A 129 -1.18 -3.41 -15.49
N TRP A 130 -2.33 -4.06 -15.64
CA TRP A 130 -2.42 -5.51 -15.72
C TRP A 130 -1.76 -6.08 -16.98
N GLY A 131 -1.91 -5.41 -18.12
CA GLY A 131 -1.20 -5.77 -19.35
C GLY A 131 0.32 -5.67 -19.20
N LYS A 132 0.82 -4.66 -18.50
CA LYS A 132 2.25 -4.50 -18.21
C LYS A 132 2.78 -5.58 -17.25
N LEU A 133 2.05 -5.85 -16.17
CA LEU A 133 2.39 -6.90 -15.20
C LEU A 133 2.41 -8.29 -15.84
N ALA A 134 1.40 -8.59 -16.66
CA ALA A 134 1.32 -9.79 -17.47
C ALA A 134 2.56 -10.00 -18.34
N SER A 135 2.96 -8.94 -19.05
CA SER A 135 4.10 -8.99 -19.96
C SER A 135 5.40 -9.28 -19.20
N LYS A 136 5.62 -8.56 -18.09
CA LYS A 136 6.83 -8.66 -17.26
C LYS A 136 6.98 -10.01 -16.54
N TYR A 137 5.89 -10.58 -16.01
CA TYR A 137 5.99 -11.72 -15.10
C TYR A 137 5.49 -13.05 -15.68
N ILE A 138 4.74 -13.04 -16.78
CA ILE A 138 4.00 -14.23 -17.26
C ILE A 138 4.30 -14.56 -18.72
N ASN A 139 4.46 -13.53 -19.57
CA ASN A 139 4.69 -13.74 -21.00
C ASN A 139 6.17 -13.91 -21.37
N GLY A 140 7.11 -13.43 -20.56
CA GLY A 140 8.54 -13.75 -20.70
C GLY A 140 9.16 -13.35 -22.05
N ASP A 141 8.59 -12.35 -22.72
CA ASP A 141 9.10 -11.85 -23.99
C ASP A 141 9.81 -10.51 -23.72
N ASN A 142 11.13 -10.57 -23.53
CA ASN A 142 11.93 -9.37 -23.68
C ASN A 142 12.23 -9.22 -25.17
N GLY A 143 11.71 -8.15 -25.77
CA GLY A 143 12.12 -7.67 -27.08
C GLY A 143 13.63 -7.40 -27.09
N SER A 144 14.40 -8.43 -27.41
CA SER A 144 15.76 -8.29 -27.88
C SER A 144 15.67 -7.71 -29.29
N GLY A 145 16.03 -6.44 -29.41
CA GLY A 145 16.24 -5.79 -30.71
C GLY A 145 17.18 -6.63 -31.56
N SER A 146 16.63 -7.26 -32.58
CA SER A 146 17.35 -7.57 -33.81
C SER A 146 16.75 -6.71 -34.90
N ASP A 147 17.50 -5.66 -35.22
CA ASP A 147 17.60 -5.17 -36.58
C ASP A 147 17.87 -6.38 -37.48
N ASP A 148 16.85 -6.83 -38.20
CA ASP A 148 17.04 -7.29 -39.58
C ASP A 148 15.71 -7.26 -40.33
N SER A 149 15.69 -6.41 -41.35
CA SER A 149 14.64 -6.34 -42.34
C SER A 149 14.67 -7.60 -43.21
N PHE A 150 13.67 -8.48 -43.12
CA PHE A 150 13.38 -9.39 -44.23
C PHE A 150 11.88 -9.60 -44.44
N ASN A 151 11.39 -8.91 -45.47
CA ASN A 151 10.07 -9.09 -46.06
C ASN A 151 10.06 -10.41 -46.83
N GLY A 152 9.24 -11.37 -46.41
CA GLY A 152 9.20 -12.69 -47.04
C GLY A 152 7.92 -13.44 -46.71
N SER A 153 6.81 -13.02 -47.31
CA SER A 153 5.58 -13.80 -47.37
C SER A 153 5.84 -15.18 -47.98
N THR A 154 5.67 -16.24 -47.19
CA THR A 154 5.47 -17.60 -47.71
C THR A 154 4.52 -18.34 -46.78
N SER A 155 3.34 -18.63 -47.31
CA SER A 155 2.29 -19.41 -46.70
C SER A 155 2.71 -20.88 -46.65
N THR A 156 2.72 -21.48 -45.46
CA THR A 156 2.59 -22.93 -45.32
C THR A 156 1.58 -23.21 -44.23
N GLU A 157 0.50 -23.85 -44.66
CA GLU A 157 -0.66 -24.23 -43.87
C GLU A 157 -0.31 -25.44 -42.99
N SER A 158 -0.55 -25.32 -41.68
CA SER A 158 -0.58 -26.45 -40.76
C SER A 158 -1.51 -26.09 -39.62
N ASP A 159 -2.57 -26.88 -39.47
CA ASP A 159 -3.68 -26.70 -38.55
C ASP A 159 -3.22 -26.45 -37.10
N VAL A 160 -3.39 -25.22 -36.64
CA VAL A 160 -3.35 -24.84 -35.23
C VAL A 160 -4.71 -24.25 -34.90
N GLN A 161 -5.44 -24.84 -33.96
CA GLN A 161 -6.58 -24.15 -33.35
C GLN A 161 -6.06 -22.83 -32.77
N PRO A 162 -6.51 -21.67 -33.26
CA PRO A 162 -6.01 -20.40 -32.79
C PRO A 162 -6.67 -20.10 -31.44
N GLY A 163 -5.86 -19.89 -30.41
CA GLY A 163 -6.27 -18.98 -29.33
C GLY A 163 -6.74 -17.67 -29.97
N SER A 164 -7.84 -17.10 -29.48
CA SER A 164 -8.55 -15.99 -30.12
C SER A 164 -7.58 -14.96 -30.73
N SER A 165 -7.65 -14.78 -32.05
CA SER A 165 -6.74 -13.99 -32.88
C SER A 165 -6.60 -12.53 -32.42
N THR A 166 -7.53 -12.06 -31.59
CA THR A 166 -7.49 -10.74 -30.93
C THR A 166 -6.33 -10.62 -29.94
N TRP A 167 -6.04 -11.66 -29.16
CA TRP A 167 -5.09 -11.59 -28.04
C TRP A 167 -3.64 -11.60 -28.53
N ALA A 168 -3.33 -12.44 -29.53
CA ALA A 168 -2.03 -12.48 -30.18
C ALA A 168 -1.74 -11.18 -30.96
N ALA A 169 -2.75 -10.60 -31.62
CA ALA A 169 -2.61 -9.33 -32.32
C ALA A 169 -2.38 -8.15 -31.35
N SER A 170 -3.04 -8.13 -30.20
CA SER A 170 -2.81 -7.12 -29.16
C SER A 170 -1.38 -7.15 -28.60
N ARG A 171 -0.75 -8.33 -28.46
CA ARG A 171 0.64 -8.44 -27.96
C ARG A 171 1.66 -7.84 -28.93
N LEU A 172 1.54 -8.16 -30.22
CA LEU A 172 2.40 -7.59 -31.28
C LEU A 172 2.24 -6.07 -31.42
N GLN A 173 1.05 -5.54 -31.12
CA GLN A 173 0.75 -4.10 -31.17
C GLN A 173 1.34 -3.30 -30.00
N ILE A 174 1.60 -3.91 -28.84
CA ILE A 174 2.14 -3.23 -27.65
C ILE A 174 3.67 -3.27 -27.66
N SER A 175 4.26 -4.43 -27.98
CA SER A 175 5.72 -4.64 -28.04
C SER A 175 6.42 -3.74 -29.09
N LEU A 176 5.73 -3.34 -30.17
CA LEU A 176 6.28 -2.43 -31.19
C LEU A 176 6.17 -0.94 -30.84
N ARG A 177 5.40 -0.57 -29.81
CA ARG A 177 5.21 0.82 -29.44
C ARG A 177 6.32 1.25 -28.49
N HIS A 178 7.14 2.17 -28.95
CA HIS A 178 8.18 2.81 -28.14
C HIS A 178 7.69 4.17 -27.65
N GLY A 179 7.96 4.47 -26.39
CA GLY A 179 7.75 5.79 -25.80
C GLY A 179 9.07 6.45 -25.43
N SER A 180 9.04 7.74 -25.11
CA SER A 180 10.20 8.48 -24.58
C SER A 180 9.97 8.80 -23.12
N CYS A 181 10.96 8.55 -22.27
CA CYS A 181 10.92 9.04 -20.90
C CYS A 181 11.03 10.57 -20.87
N ILE A 182 10.19 11.25 -20.09
CA ILE A 182 10.22 12.72 -19.95
C ILE A 182 11.45 13.22 -19.18
N ALA A 183 12.04 12.39 -18.32
CA ALA A 183 13.18 12.77 -17.48
C ALA A 183 14.52 12.56 -18.18
N CYS A 184 14.78 11.36 -18.71
CA CYS A 184 16.06 11.03 -19.36
C CYS A 184 16.04 11.10 -20.90
N THR A 185 14.88 11.36 -21.51
CA THR A 185 14.66 11.42 -22.98
C THR A 185 15.01 10.16 -23.76
N GLU A 186 15.29 9.06 -23.06
CA GLU A 186 15.59 7.77 -23.65
C GLU A 186 14.32 7.09 -24.18
N ARG A 187 14.43 6.48 -25.38
CA ARG A 187 13.35 5.69 -25.96
C ARG A 187 13.39 4.27 -25.42
N LYS A 188 12.27 3.81 -24.85
CA LYS A 188 12.10 2.46 -24.31
C LYS A 188 10.79 1.86 -24.81
N SER A 189 10.63 0.54 -24.64
CA SER A 189 9.36 -0.13 -24.89
C SER A 189 8.27 0.49 -23.99
N LEU A 190 7.01 0.54 -24.45
CA LEU A 190 5.93 1.01 -23.58
C LEU A 190 5.73 0.13 -22.33
N GLU A 191 6.19 -1.11 -22.37
CA GLU A 191 6.14 -2.05 -21.23
C GLU A 191 7.09 -1.64 -20.11
N ASP A 192 8.21 -1.00 -20.45
CA ASP A 192 9.21 -0.47 -19.51
C ASP A 192 8.92 0.96 -19.05
N LEU A 193 7.83 1.55 -19.55
CA LEU A 193 7.44 2.93 -19.27
C LEU A 193 6.17 2.98 -18.41
N ASN A 194 6.26 3.71 -17.31
CA ASN A 194 5.13 4.07 -16.49
C ASN A 194 4.49 5.36 -17.02
N GLN A 195 3.20 5.34 -17.31
CA GLN A 195 2.45 6.54 -17.65
C GLN A 195 1.98 7.23 -16.36
N ALA A 196 2.23 8.52 -16.24
CA ALA A 196 1.69 9.35 -15.15
C ALA A 196 0.28 9.88 -15.52
N PRO A 197 -0.53 10.35 -14.56
CA PRO A 197 -1.87 10.88 -14.85
C PRO A 197 -1.89 12.10 -15.80
N CYS A 198 -0.74 12.76 -15.93
CA CYS A 198 -0.46 13.86 -16.86
C CYS A 198 -0.18 13.37 -18.31
N GLU A 199 -0.32 12.08 -18.60
CA GLU A 199 0.04 11.37 -19.85
C GLU A 199 1.53 11.31 -20.20
N HIS A 200 2.43 11.87 -19.37
CA HIS A 200 3.88 11.70 -19.56
C HIS A 200 4.38 10.33 -19.11
N TYR A 201 5.43 9.84 -19.78
CA TYR A 201 6.05 8.55 -19.50
C TYR A 201 7.36 8.68 -18.72
N TYR A 202 7.57 7.78 -17.76
CA TYR A 202 8.81 7.62 -17.01
C TYR A 202 9.35 6.21 -17.14
N CYS A 203 10.66 6.06 -17.37
CA CYS A 203 11.30 4.75 -17.19
C CYS A 203 11.41 4.41 -15.70
N GLY A 204 11.51 3.13 -15.37
CA GLY A 204 11.60 2.66 -13.98
C GLY A 204 12.70 3.34 -13.16
N GLU A 205 13.89 3.53 -13.74
CA GLU A 205 15.02 4.20 -13.08
C GLU A 205 14.73 5.67 -12.75
N CYS A 206 14.16 6.43 -13.69
CA CYS A 206 13.83 7.84 -13.45
C CYS A 206 12.67 7.98 -12.46
N LEU A 207 11.72 7.05 -12.51
CA LEU A 207 10.61 7.00 -11.56
C LEU A 207 11.12 6.70 -10.15
N GLU A 208 12.03 5.72 -10.01
CA GLU A 208 12.68 5.41 -8.73
C GLU A 208 13.41 6.63 -8.16
N HIS A 209 14.20 7.33 -8.98
CA HIS A 209 14.87 8.56 -8.54
C HIS A 209 13.89 9.63 -8.09
N LEU A 210 12.77 9.81 -8.80
CA LEU A 210 11.73 10.77 -8.42
C LEU A 210 11.14 10.43 -7.05
N PHE A 211 10.83 9.16 -6.79
CA PHE A 211 10.31 8.72 -5.49
C PHE A 211 11.33 8.88 -4.37
N ARG A 212 12.59 8.51 -4.60
CA ARG A 212 13.67 8.71 -3.61
C ARG A 212 13.86 10.19 -3.26
N ALA A 213 13.81 11.07 -4.25
CA ALA A 213 13.89 12.52 -4.06
C ALA A 213 12.72 13.03 -3.22
N ALA A 214 11.48 12.62 -3.54
CA ALA A 214 10.29 13.00 -2.78
C ALA A 214 10.30 12.48 -1.33
N ILE A 215 10.84 11.29 -1.08
CA ILE A 215 10.97 10.75 0.29
C ILE A 215 11.97 11.56 1.10
N SER A 216 13.06 11.99 0.46
CA SER A 216 14.16 12.71 1.11
C SER A 216 13.84 14.19 1.36
N ASP A 217 13.11 14.82 0.43
CA ASP A 217 12.77 16.24 0.48
C ASP A 217 11.26 16.43 0.66
N GLU A 218 10.87 16.97 1.81
CA GLU A 218 9.47 17.23 2.16
C GLU A 218 8.79 18.21 1.21
N SER A 219 9.52 19.11 0.55
CA SER A 219 8.97 20.04 -0.44
C SER A 219 8.57 19.37 -1.77
N LEU A 220 9.18 18.22 -2.05
CA LEU A 220 8.93 17.40 -3.24
C LEU A 220 7.90 16.30 -2.98
N PHE A 221 7.45 16.14 -1.74
CA PHE A 221 6.43 15.18 -1.37
C PHE A 221 5.02 15.78 -1.53
N PRO A 222 4.05 15.08 -2.16
CA PRO A 222 4.19 13.80 -2.85
C PRO A 222 4.85 13.93 -4.25
N PRO A 223 5.38 12.83 -4.83
CA PRO A 223 5.88 12.76 -6.19
C PRO A 223 4.83 13.27 -7.18
N ARG A 224 5.20 14.26 -8.01
CA ARG A 224 4.29 14.92 -8.94
C ARG A 224 4.85 14.97 -10.35
N CYS A 225 3.97 14.82 -11.33
CA CYS A 225 4.18 15.18 -12.74
C CYS A 225 3.22 16.29 -13.11
N CYS A 226 3.68 17.40 -13.69
CA CYS A 226 2.80 18.49 -14.12
C CYS A 226 1.86 19.00 -13.01
N ARG A 227 2.31 18.94 -11.75
CA ARG A 227 1.52 19.26 -10.52
C ARG A 227 0.39 18.28 -10.19
N LEU A 228 0.27 17.16 -10.92
CA LEU A 228 -0.58 16.04 -10.57
C LEU A 228 0.23 15.01 -9.79
N ASP A 229 -0.33 14.56 -8.68
CA ASP A 229 0.27 13.51 -7.85
C ASP A 229 0.35 12.21 -8.65
N ILE A 230 1.47 11.50 -8.55
CA ILE A 230 1.67 10.21 -9.21
C ILE A 230 1.21 9.11 -8.23
N PRO A 231 0.12 8.38 -8.52
CA PRO A 231 -0.40 7.36 -7.61
C PRO A 231 0.57 6.19 -7.46
N VAL A 232 0.73 5.67 -6.24
CA VAL A 232 1.53 4.47 -5.99
C VAL A 232 1.03 3.24 -6.77
N PRO A 233 -0.29 2.93 -6.85
CA PRO A 233 -0.77 1.71 -7.50
C PRO A 233 -0.26 1.51 -8.92
N ILE A 234 -0.20 2.60 -9.71
CA ILE A 234 0.24 2.53 -11.11
C ILE A 234 1.75 2.36 -11.23
N THR A 235 2.51 2.89 -10.27
CA THR A 235 3.98 2.85 -10.25
C THR A 235 4.57 1.62 -9.58
N ARG A 236 3.79 0.91 -8.75
CA ARG A 236 4.22 -0.27 -7.98
C ARG A 236 4.92 -1.35 -8.81
N PRO A 237 4.51 -1.68 -10.06
CA PRO A 237 5.22 -2.66 -10.90
C PRO A 237 6.67 -2.28 -11.26
N PHE A 238 6.99 -0.99 -11.19
CA PHE A 238 8.23 -0.38 -11.65
C PHE A 238 9.18 0.01 -10.51
N LEU A 239 8.71 -0.03 -9.26
CA LEU A 239 9.47 0.39 -8.09
C LEU A 239 9.82 -0.81 -7.20
N PRO A 240 10.99 -0.81 -6.55
CA PRO A 240 11.32 -1.83 -5.58
C PRO A 240 10.41 -1.74 -4.34
N ASN A 241 9.95 -2.88 -3.82
CA ASN A 241 9.05 -2.94 -2.66
C ASN A 241 9.57 -2.15 -1.45
N GLU A 242 10.89 -2.17 -1.21
CA GLU A 242 11.53 -1.41 -0.14
C GLU A 242 11.28 0.11 -0.26
N LEU A 243 11.34 0.65 -1.49
CA LEU A 243 11.08 2.07 -1.71
C LEU A 243 9.60 2.41 -1.51
N ILE A 244 8.71 1.50 -1.88
CA ILE A 244 7.26 1.65 -1.68
C ILE A 244 6.95 1.70 -0.17
N ASN A 245 7.56 0.82 0.62
CA ASN A 245 7.41 0.84 2.08
C ASN A 245 7.90 2.16 2.69
N GLN A 246 9.08 2.63 2.28
CA GLN A 246 9.60 3.93 2.71
C GLN A 246 8.69 5.09 2.31
N PHE A 247 8.08 5.02 1.13
CA PHE A 247 7.09 6.00 0.69
C PHE A 247 5.86 6.01 1.60
N PHE A 248 5.32 4.85 1.98
CA PHE A 248 4.18 4.75 2.90
C PHE A 248 4.52 5.24 4.31
N GLU A 249 5.70 4.90 4.84
CA GLU A 249 6.15 5.46 6.12
C GLU A 249 6.22 6.99 6.06
N LYS A 250 6.77 7.53 4.95
CA LYS A 250 6.89 8.97 4.74
C LYS A 250 5.53 9.64 4.50
N SER A 251 4.57 8.96 3.89
CA SER A 251 3.22 9.50 3.67
C SER A 251 2.51 9.68 5.01
N ILE A 252 2.58 8.69 5.90
CA ILE A 252 2.02 8.78 7.26
C ILE A 252 2.69 9.93 8.02
N GLU A 253 4.02 10.03 7.97
CA GLU A 253 4.76 11.14 8.59
C GLU A 253 4.30 12.50 8.07
N SER A 254 4.17 12.64 6.75
CA SER A 254 3.82 13.90 6.08
C SER A 254 2.35 14.30 6.30
N MET A 255 1.46 13.31 6.41
CA MET A 255 0.03 13.51 6.68
C MET A 255 -0.25 13.80 8.15
N THR A 256 0.65 13.39 9.07
CA THR A 256 0.47 13.59 10.51
C THR A 256 0.65 15.05 10.91
N PRO A 257 -0.39 15.75 11.40
CA PRO A 257 -0.25 17.07 11.96
C PRO A 257 0.52 17.01 13.29
N ASN A 258 1.35 18.03 13.58
CA ASN A 258 2.17 18.09 14.80
C ASN A 258 3.03 16.84 15.05
N LYS A 259 3.78 16.42 14.02
CA LYS A 259 4.70 15.27 14.02
C LYS A 259 5.51 15.18 15.32
N THR A 260 5.66 13.96 15.83
CA THR A 260 6.49 13.69 17.01
C THR A 260 7.65 12.82 16.59
N TYR A 261 8.86 13.26 16.89
CA TYR A 261 10.08 12.49 16.66
C TYR A 261 10.67 12.06 18.00
N CYS A 262 11.45 10.99 17.99
CA CYS A 262 12.19 10.58 19.17
C CYS A 262 13.12 11.70 19.62
N HIS A 263 13.06 12.08 20.90
CA HIS A 263 13.95 13.11 21.46
C HIS A 263 15.44 12.74 21.41
N GLN A 264 15.76 11.45 21.29
CA GLN A 264 17.14 10.99 21.24
C GLN A 264 17.73 11.37 19.88
N SER A 265 18.69 12.31 19.86
CA SER A 265 19.28 12.84 18.62
C SER A 265 19.89 11.76 17.71
N ALA A 266 20.49 10.72 18.30
CA ALA A 266 21.04 9.58 17.58
C ALA A 266 19.97 8.70 16.89
N CYS A 267 18.71 8.77 17.34
CA CYS A 267 17.59 8.03 16.78
C CYS A 267 16.74 8.92 15.87
N SER A 268 16.22 10.03 16.40
CA SER A 268 15.39 11.03 15.70
C SER A 268 14.26 10.45 14.83
N ALA A 269 13.85 9.20 15.11
CA ALA A 269 12.87 8.50 14.30
C ALA A 269 11.48 9.08 14.52
N PHE A 270 10.70 9.19 13.45
CA PHE A 270 9.30 9.55 13.52
C PHE A 270 8.54 8.54 14.40
N ILE A 271 7.70 9.05 15.30
CA ILE A 271 6.84 8.24 16.17
C ILE A 271 5.41 8.37 15.64
N PRO A 272 4.83 7.28 15.12
CA PRO A 272 3.51 7.33 14.53
C PRO A 272 2.40 7.55 15.57
N PRO A 273 1.25 8.14 15.20
CA PRO A 273 0.20 8.52 16.14
C PRO A 273 -0.30 7.38 17.04
N TRP A 274 -0.38 6.15 16.53
CA TRP A 274 -0.85 4.99 17.31
C TRP A 274 0.11 4.56 18.43
N LYS A 275 1.36 5.05 18.42
CA LYS A 275 2.34 4.87 19.51
C LYS A 275 2.37 6.05 20.49
N ILE A 276 1.41 6.96 20.38
CA ILE A 276 1.24 8.09 21.30
C ILE A 276 0.01 7.82 22.16
N LYS A 277 0.21 7.67 23.47
CA LYS A 277 -0.87 7.43 24.45
C LYS A 277 -0.70 8.38 25.63
N ASN A 278 -1.78 9.04 26.04
CA ASN A 278 -1.77 9.97 27.18
C ASN A 278 -0.61 10.99 27.13
N ARG A 279 -0.34 11.56 25.95
CA ARG A 279 0.77 12.50 25.69
C ARG A 279 2.19 11.91 25.82
N VAL A 280 2.30 10.58 25.82
CA VAL A 280 3.58 9.86 25.83
C VAL A 280 3.76 9.16 24.49
N ALA A 281 4.77 9.58 23.73
CA ALA A 281 5.15 8.99 22.46
C ALA A 281 6.28 7.98 22.67
N THR A 282 6.04 6.71 22.36
CA THR A 282 7.02 5.63 22.53
C THR A 282 7.71 5.30 21.21
N CYS A 283 9.04 5.42 21.16
CA CYS A 283 9.79 5.14 19.95
C CYS A 283 9.81 3.65 19.61
N ILE A 284 9.52 3.27 18.36
CA ILE A 284 9.55 1.88 17.90
C ILE A 284 10.98 1.35 17.77
N LYS A 285 11.95 2.22 17.45
CA LYS A 285 13.35 1.81 17.19
C LYS A 285 14.18 1.63 18.46
N CYS A 286 13.98 2.47 19.47
CA CYS A 286 14.83 2.51 20.67
C CYS A 286 14.04 2.51 21.98
N GLU A 287 12.71 2.41 21.93
CA GLU A 287 11.80 2.33 23.09
C GLU A 287 11.80 3.56 24.03
N ASN A 288 12.63 4.56 23.74
CA ASN A 288 12.65 5.82 24.50
C ASN A 288 11.31 6.55 24.40
N MET A 289 10.90 7.12 25.54
CA MET A 289 9.65 7.85 25.68
C MET A 289 9.87 9.36 25.52
N THR A 290 9.06 9.98 24.68
CA THR A 290 9.10 11.40 24.34
C THR A 290 7.77 12.05 24.76
N CYS A 291 7.83 13.25 25.33
CA CYS A 291 6.62 14.02 25.63
C CYS A 291 6.01 14.57 24.32
N GLU A 292 4.73 14.32 24.07
CA GLU A 292 4.03 14.80 22.87
C GLU A 292 3.96 16.33 22.81
N THR A 293 3.84 16.99 23.97
CA THR A 293 3.63 18.44 24.09
C THR A 293 4.91 19.23 23.85
N CYS A 294 5.98 18.94 24.59
CA CYS A 294 7.25 19.67 24.45
C CYS A 294 8.24 19.03 23.46
N LYS A 295 7.92 17.84 22.92
CA LYS A 295 8.78 17.04 22.01
C LYS A 295 10.14 16.64 22.61
N GLY A 296 10.30 16.82 23.93
CA GLY A 296 11.49 16.46 24.69
C GLY A 296 11.40 15.10 25.36
N VAL A 297 12.36 14.82 26.25
CA VAL A 297 12.38 13.63 27.11
C VAL A 297 11.09 13.58 27.94
N LEU A 298 10.51 12.38 28.12
CA LEU A 298 9.39 12.20 29.04
C LEU A 298 9.79 12.66 30.46
N HIS A 299 8.96 13.52 31.05
CA HIS A 299 9.13 14.03 32.40
C HIS A 299 8.02 13.54 33.32
N GLY A 300 8.31 13.47 34.63
CA GLY A 300 7.30 13.26 35.65
C GLY A 300 6.59 14.57 36.00
N GLY A 301 5.25 14.54 36.08
CA GLY A 301 4.42 15.71 36.37
C GLY A 301 4.04 16.52 35.14
N ASP A 302 3.52 17.71 35.38
CA ASP A 302 2.97 18.58 34.34
C ASP A 302 4.03 19.09 33.36
N CYS A 303 3.65 19.23 32.09
CA CYS A 303 4.56 19.70 31.06
C CYS A 303 4.79 21.21 31.17
N PRO A 304 6.04 21.69 31.29
CA PRO A 304 6.33 23.11 31.43
C PRO A 304 5.97 23.91 30.18
N SER A 305 5.84 23.25 29.02
CA SER A 305 5.46 23.87 27.75
C SER A 305 3.97 23.70 27.41
N ASP A 306 3.15 23.17 28.33
CA ASP A 306 1.70 23.10 28.13
C ASP A 306 1.08 24.50 28.27
N THR A 307 0.80 25.13 27.14
CA THR A 307 0.21 26.47 27.07
C THR A 307 -1.18 26.53 27.70
N GLY A 308 -1.96 25.44 27.64
CA GLY A 308 -3.28 25.38 28.27
C GLY A 308 -3.16 25.36 29.80
N LEU A 309 -2.22 24.60 30.33
CA LEU A 309 -1.93 24.59 31.76
C LEU A 309 -1.39 25.94 32.23
N GLN A 310 -0.47 26.57 31.49
CA GLN A 310 0.06 27.89 31.82
C GLN A 310 -1.05 28.95 31.91
N GLN A 311 -2.02 28.93 30.99
CA GLN A 311 -3.17 29.84 31.02
C GLN A 311 -4.07 29.61 32.25
N VAL A 312 -4.31 28.35 32.63
CA VAL A 312 -5.08 28.02 33.84
C VAL A 312 -4.34 28.48 35.10
N LEU A 313 -3.02 28.27 35.16
CA LEU A 313 -2.19 28.72 36.27
C LEU A 313 -2.17 30.24 36.39
N GLU A 314 -2.10 30.97 35.27
CA GLU A 314 -2.14 32.44 35.32
C GLU A 314 -3.53 32.96 35.71
N MET A 315 -4.62 32.38 35.19
CA MET A 315 -5.97 32.73 35.63
C MET A 315 -6.17 32.46 37.13
N ALA A 316 -5.63 31.36 37.66
CA ALA A 316 -5.67 31.08 39.08
C ALA A 316 -4.84 32.08 39.90
N ARG A 317 -3.67 32.50 39.39
CA ARG A 317 -2.82 33.52 40.02
C ARG A 317 -3.52 34.87 40.05
N GLU A 318 -4.12 35.29 38.95
CA GLU A 318 -4.92 36.52 38.86
C GLU A 318 -6.13 36.48 39.81
N ALA A 319 -6.82 35.34 39.90
CA ALA A 319 -7.94 35.17 40.82
C ALA A 319 -7.51 35.27 42.30
N LEU A 320 -6.33 34.75 42.65
CA LEU A 320 -5.76 34.84 44.00
C LEU A 320 -5.30 36.27 44.36
N VAL A 321 -4.83 37.05 43.38
CA VAL A 321 -4.45 38.47 43.60
C VAL A 321 -5.68 39.37 43.74
N ASN A 322 -6.81 39.00 43.15
CA ASN A 322 -8.08 39.73 43.24
C ASN A 322 -8.96 39.35 44.44
N VAL A 323 -8.49 38.46 45.33
CA VAL A 323 -9.08 38.30 46.66
C VAL A 323 -8.57 39.45 47.53
N GLU A 324 -9.28 40.58 47.56
CA GLU A 324 -9.06 41.54 48.64
C GLU A 324 -9.28 40.81 49.98
N PRO A 325 -8.43 41.04 50.99
CA PRO A 325 -8.67 40.53 52.33
C PRO A 325 -9.89 41.25 52.88
N SER A 326 -11.10 40.77 52.54
CA SER A 326 -12.26 41.09 53.36
C SER A 326 -11.93 40.56 54.74
N SER A 327 -11.83 41.49 55.68
CA SER A 327 -11.47 41.30 57.07
C SER A 327 -12.14 40.06 57.65
N ALA A 328 -11.42 38.93 57.65
CA ALA A 328 -11.76 37.78 58.45
C ALA A 328 -11.44 38.15 59.90
N THR A 329 -12.38 38.84 60.55
CA THR A 329 -12.43 38.89 62.00
C THR A 329 -12.63 37.46 62.49
N CYS A 330 -11.57 36.84 63.00
CA CYS A 330 -11.69 35.67 63.85
C CYS A 330 -12.47 36.10 65.10
N ALA A 331 -13.78 35.86 65.11
CA ALA A 331 -14.59 35.95 66.32
C ALA A 331 -14.19 34.78 67.23
N GLN A 332 -13.55 35.10 68.34
CA GLN A 332 -13.37 34.16 69.45
C GLN A 332 -14.75 33.82 70.01
N HIS A 333 -15.19 32.58 69.78
CA HIS A 333 -16.38 32.05 70.43
C HIS A 333 -15.99 31.53 71.81
N ASP A 334 -16.31 32.31 72.85
CA ASP A 334 -16.45 31.78 74.20
C ASP A 334 -17.68 30.88 74.27
N GLY A 335 -17.47 29.66 74.71
CA GLY A 335 -18.43 28.57 74.63
C GLY A 335 -19.73 28.82 75.40
N LYS A 336 -20.85 28.66 74.68
CA LYS A 336 -22.09 28.06 75.21
C LYS A 336 -22.73 27.20 74.11
N PRO A 337 -23.22 25.99 74.43
CA PRO A 337 -23.87 25.14 73.44
C PRO A 337 -25.28 25.69 73.22
N VAL A 338 -25.63 25.99 71.97
CA VAL A 338 -27.02 26.21 71.56
C VAL A 338 -27.38 25.15 70.54
N ASP A 339 -28.47 24.45 70.83
CA ASP A 339 -29.01 23.31 70.12
C ASP A 339 -29.47 23.74 68.72
N ALA A 340 -28.88 23.16 67.68
CA ALA A 340 -29.17 23.52 66.30
C ALA A 340 -30.36 22.71 65.77
N THR A 341 -31.57 23.25 65.93
CA THR A 341 -32.74 22.74 65.22
C THR A 341 -32.65 23.13 63.74
N ILE A 342 -32.53 22.12 62.87
CA ILE A 342 -32.50 22.25 61.42
C ILE A 342 -33.84 22.83 60.93
N GLY A 343 -33.81 24.07 60.43
CA GLY A 343 -34.92 24.72 59.75
C GLY A 343 -34.55 25.07 58.31
N THR A 344 -34.91 24.21 57.36
CA THR A 344 -34.86 24.51 55.92
C THR A 344 -35.89 25.60 55.58
N ARG A 345 -35.43 26.74 55.07
CA ARG A 345 -36.27 27.69 54.32
C ARG A 345 -35.96 27.56 52.81
N PRO A 346 -36.97 27.35 51.95
CA PRO A 346 -36.79 27.32 50.51
C PRO A 346 -36.90 28.74 49.93
N GLY A 347 -36.14 28.99 48.87
CA GLY A 347 -36.40 30.11 47.95
C GLY A 347 -35.31 31.18 47.89
N SER A 348 -34.29 30.93 47.06
CA SER A 348 -33.67 31.98 46.26
C SER A 348 -33.05 31.37 45.01
N THR A 349 -33.67 31.65 43.87
CA THR A 349 -33.21 31.33 42.52
C THR A 349 -31.90 32.07 42.22
N ILE A 350 -30.83 31.33 41.90
CA ILE A 350 -29.60 31.89 41.34
C ILE A 350 -29.76 31.90 39.82
N GLU A 351 -29.83 33.09 39.23
CA GLU A 351 -29.72 33.27 37.79
C GLU A 351 -28.30 32.93 37.34
N HIS A 352 -28.14 31.82 36.63
CA HIS A 352 -26.90 31.50 35.91
C HIS A 352 -26.75 32.44 34.71
N ARG A 353 -25.94 33.50 34.85
CA ARG A 353 -25.33 34.14 33.68
C ARG A 353 -24.39 33.14 33.02
N LYS A 354 -24.85 32.51 31.92
CA LYS A 354 -24.00 31.78 30.98
C LYS A 354 -23.01 32.76 30.37
N SER A 355 -21.75 32.71 30.82
CA SER A 355 -20.64 33.30 30.09
C SER A 355 -20.25 32.33 28.98
N THR A 356 -20.52 32.73 27.73
CA THR A 356 -20.22 31.97 26.52
C THR A 356 -18.71 32.06 26.28
N ILE A 357 -17.94 31.12 26.81
CA ILE A 357 -16.55 30.91 26.37
C ILE A 357 -16.66 30.28 24.99
N GLY A 358 -16.23 31.02 23.97
CA GLY A 358 -16.19 30.55 22.59
C GLY A 358 -15.33 29.30 22.49
N ALA A 359 -15.96 28.16 22.22
CA ALA A 359 -15.26 26.97 21.77
C ALA A 359 -14.59 27.30 20.43
N THR A 360 -13.27 27.43 20.41
CA THR A 360 -12.50 27.31 19.19
C THR A 360 -12.68 25.88 18.69
N THR A 361 -13.66 25.70 17.81
CA THR A 361 -13.83 24.49 17.02
C THR A 361 -12.55 24.29 16.23
N ARG A 362 -11.82 23.20 16.52
CA ARG A 362 -10.84 22.68 15.58
C ARG A 362 -11.57 22.44 14.25
N PRO A 363 -11.00 22.84 13.10
CA PRO A 363 -11.58 22.46 11.82
C PRO A 363 -11.70 20.94 11.79
N ALA A 364 -12.87 20.44 11.39
CA ALA A 364 -13.07 19.01 11.17
C ALA A 364 -11.99 18.52 10.18
N PRO A 365 -11.37 17.35 10.43
CA PRO A 365 -10.48 16.76 9.44
C PRO A 365 -11.25 16.57 8.13
N ASP A 366 -10.57 16.86 7.02
CA ASP A 366 -11.11 16.67 5.68
C ASP A 366 -11.49 15.19 5.49
N PRO A 367 -12.76 14.87 5.20
CA PRO A 367 -13.23 13.48 5.07
C PRO A 367 -12.48 12.70 3.98
N ASN A 368 -11.88 13.38 2.98
CA ASN A 368 -11.02 12.72 1.99
C ASN A 368 -9.69 12.23 2.57
N ARG A 369 -9.21 12.79 3.69
CA ARG A 369 -7.93 12.41 4.30
C ARG A 369 -8.03 11.16 5.17
N GLU A 370 -9.16 10.95 5.86
CA GLU A 370 -9.37 9.72 6.64
C GLU A 370 -9.63 8.51 5.74
N ALA A 371 -10.39 8.68 4.65
CA ALA A 371 -10.61 7.63 3.66
C ALA A 371 -9.30 7.15 3.00
N VAL A 372 -8.37 8.07 2.73
CA VAL A 372 -7.03 7.72 2.19
C VAL A 372 -6.19 6.97 3.23
N ILE A 373 -6.34 7.24 4.53
CA ILE A 373 -5.62 6.51 5.59
C ILE A 373 -6.15 5.08 5.71
N GLU A 374 -7.47 4.88 5.72
CA GLU A 374 -8.05 3.53 5.72
C GLU A 374 -7.66 2.75 4.46
N GLN A 375 -7.71 3.39 3.29
CA GLN A 375 -7.33 2.75 2.03
C GLN A 375 -5.83 2.43 1.94
N ILE A 376 -4.95 3.21 2.57
CA ILE A 376 -3.51 2.92 2.67
C ILE A 376 -3.25 1.78 3.67
N MET A 377 -3.99 1.73 4.78
CA MET A 377 -3.84 0.67 5.79
C MET A 377 -4.37 -0.68 5.28
N ASP A 378 -5.46 -0.70 4.51
CA ASP A 378 -6.00 -1.93 3.88
C ASP A 378 -5.09 -2.53 2.79
N HIS A 379 -4.15 -1.75 2.23
CA HIS A 379 -3.17 -2.24 1.24
C HIS A 379 -1.84 -2.72 1.87
N LEU A 380 -1.71 -2.59 3.19
CA LEU A 380 -0.55 -3.03 3.97
C LEU A 380 -0.78 -4.35 4.74
N GLU A 381 -2.04 -4.83 4.80
CA GLU A 381 -2.40 -6.22 5.14
C GLU A 381 -2.43 -7.09 3.87
#